data_AF-A0A961F132-F1
#
_entry.id   AF-A0A961F132-F1
#
_cell.length_a   1.000
_cell.length_b   1.000
_cell.length_c   1.000
_cell.angle_alpha   90.00
_cell.angle_beta   90.00
_cell.angle_gamma   90.00
#
_symmetry.space_group_name_H-M   'P 1'
#
loop_
_entity.id
_entity.type
_entity.pdbx_description
1 polymer ?
#
loop_
_entity_poly.entity_id
_entity_poly.type
_entity_poly.pdbx_seq_one_letter_code
_entity_poly.pdbx_strand_id
1 'polypeptide(L)'
;GLMRHIDQLIARRIRTETAEILDKTDWRIQINCSGINIDAPYIDFLIEVLEPHRFPGRFTIEITEHMLLGNSAETVRLVERMQAVGFQIALDDFGTGYSSLAYLQRLPIDYLKIDRTFVANMFTAEGAAMLHAIINLAANLHMQTIAEGVETDEQRKTLAELLCTELQGYFFQRPVPIDQLPVSLN
;
A
#
# COMPACT_ATOMS: atom_id res chain seq x y z
N GLY A 1 -18.40 -15.68 0.01
CA GLY A 1 -18.86 -14.32 0.37
C GLY A 1 -18.66 -13.98 1.83
N LEU A 2 -17.45 -14.15 2.37
CA LEU A 2 -17.10 -13.74 3.74
C LEU A 2 -16.04 -12.62 3.78
N MET A 3 -15.36 -12.35 2.66
CA MET A 3 -14.24 -11.40 2.62
C MET A 3 -14.64 -10.01 3.12
N ARG A 4 -15.76 -9.44 2.63
CA ARG A 4 -16.26 -8.15 3.15
C ARG A 4 -16.46 -8.14 4.67
N HIS A 5 -16.96 -9.24 5.24
CA HIS A 5 -17.16 -9.32 6.68
C HIS A 5 -15.82 -9.37 7.43
N ILE A 6 -14.84 -10.12 6.92
CA ILE A 6 -13.48 -10.19 7.47
C ILE A 6 -12.82 -8.81 7.40
N ASP A 7 -12.89 -8.13 6.26
CA ASP A 7 -12.32 -6.80 6.07
C ASP A 7 -12.92 -5.78 7.05
N GLN A 8 -14.24 -5.83 7.25
CA GLN A 8 -14.92 -4.98 8.24
C GLN A 8 -14.50 -5.28 9.68
N LEU A 9 -14.28 -6.56 10.04
CA LEU A 9 -13.75 -6.94 11.35
C LEU A 9 -12.32 -6.43 11.54
N ILE A 10 -11.49 -6.55 10.51
CA ILE A 10 -10.10 -6.04 10.51
C ILE A 10 -10.10 -4.52 10.71
N ALA A 11 -10.89 -3.76 9.94
CA ALA A 11 -10.93 -2.30 10.07
C ALA A 11 -11.36 -1.84 11.49
N ARG A 12 -12.37 -2.49 12.07
CA ARG A 12 -12.79 -2.20 13.47
C ARG A 12 -11.70 -2.52 14.47
N ARG A 13 -10.99 -3.62 14.27
CA ARG A 13 -9.88 -4.04 15.13
C ARG A 13 -8.71 -3.07 15.02
N ILE A 14 -8.35 -2.66 13.81
CA ILE A 14 -7.34 -1.61 13.57
C ILE A 14 -7.72 -0.36 14.34
N ARG A 15 -8.94 0.17 14.18
CA ARG A 15 -9.35 1.39 14.89
C ARG A 15 -9.21 1.25 16.40
N THR A 16 -9.64 0.12 16.96
CA THR A 16 -9.64 -0.13 18.41
C THR A 16 -8.24 -0.28 18.95
N GLU A 17 -7.40 -1.10 18.31
CA GLU A 17 -6.07 -1.45 18.82
C GLU A 17 -5.04 -0.34 18.55
N THR A 18 -5.23 0.48 17.50
CA THR A 18 -4.27 1.52 17.12
C THR A 18 -4.63 2.93 17.58
N ALA A 19 -5.79 3.13 18.24
CA ALA A 19 -6.26 4.46 18.64
C ALA A 19 -5.22 5.26 19.44
N GLU A 20 -4.69 4.67 20.51
CA GLU A 20 -3.68 5.35 21.34
C GLU A 20 -2.34 5.52 20.62
N ILE A 21 -1.99 4.56 19.76
CA ILE A 21 -0.73 4.60 18.99
C ILE A 21 -0.78 5.78 18.03
N LEU A 22 -1.87 5.89 17.26
CA LEU A 22 -2.06 7.00 16.32
C LEU A 22 -2.08 8.36 17.04
N ASP A 23 -2.65 8.47 18.24
CA ASP A 23 -2.64 9.75 18.97
C ASP A 23 -1.24 10.13 19.50
N LYS A 24 -0.32 9.17 19.67
CA LYS A 24 0.99 9.36 20.31
C LYS A 24 2.18 9.30 19.35
N THR A 25 1.99 8.81 18.13
CA THR A 25 3.07 8.58 17.15
C THR A 25 2.68 9.11 15.77
N ASP A 26 3.65 9.13 14.84
CA ASP A 26 3.44 9.39 13.41
C ASP A 26 3.30 8.12 12.57
N TRP A 27 2.85 7.02 13.19
CA TRP A 27 2.74 5.75 12.49
C TRP A 27 1.70 5.79 11.39
N ARG A 28 2.05 5.15 10.28
CA ARG A 28 1.17 4.91 9.14
C ARG A 28 0.78 3.44 9.13
N ILE A 29 -0.48 3.19 8.82
CA ILE A 29 -1.10 1.87 8.77
C ILE A 29 -1.54 1.62 7.34
N GLN A 30 -1.03 0.54 6.74
CA GLN A 30 -1.45 0.10 5.42
C GLN A 30 -2.44 -1.06 5.56
N ILE A 31 -3.53 -1.00 4.81
CA ILE A 31 -4.66 -1.94 4.92
C ILE A 31 -4.94 -2.50 3.53
N ASN A 32 -4.69 -3.79 3.36
CA ASN A 32 -5.05 -4.50 2.15
C ASN A 32 -6.57 -4.60 2.04
N CYS A 33 -7.13 -4.11 0.93
CA CYS A 33 -8.54 -4.32 0.62
C CYS A 33 -8.68 -5.47 -0.38
N SER A 34 -9.30 -6.56 0.06
CA SER A 34 -9.53 -7.72 -0.80
C SER A 34 -10.33 -7.29 -2.03
N GLY A 35 -9.80 -7.57 -3.22
CA GLY A 35 -10.22 -6.95 -4.48
C GLY A 35 -11.63 -7.25 -4.99
N ILE A 36 -12.48 -7.89 -4.18
CA ILE A 36 -13.79 -8.37 -4.62
C ILE A 36 -14.91 -7.36 -4.38
N ASN A 37 -14.72 -6.21 -3.71
CA ASN A 37 -15.89 -5.37 -3.38
C ASN A 37 -15.60 -3.93 -2.86
N ILE A 38 -14.67 -3.17 -3.46
CA ILE A 38 -14.62 -1.71 -3.22
C ILE A 38 -15.80 -1.06 -3.95
N ASP A 39 -16.78 -0.65 -3.17
CA ASP A 39 -17.95 0.11 -3.59
C ASP A 39 -18.19 1.27 -2.62
N ALA A 40 -19.10 2.17 -2.96
CA ALA A 40 -19.41 3.32 -2.11
C ALA A 40 -19.76 2.92 -0.65
N PRO A 41 -20.61 1.90 -0.39
CA PRO A 41 -20.90 1.46 0.99
C PRO A 41 -19.68 0.99 1.78
N TYR A 42 -18.74 0.29 1.15
CA TYR A 42 -17.53 -0.15 1.85
C TYR A 42 -16.61 1.02 2.15
N ILE A 43 -16.47 1.96 1.21
CA ILE A 43 -15.70 3.19 1.45
C ILE A 43 -16.33 4.03 2.55
N ASP A 44 -17.65 4.20 2.58
CA ASP A 44 -18.37 4.88 3.65
C ASP A 44 -18.05 4.28 5.02
N PHE A 45 -18.08 2.95 5.10
CA PHE A 45 -17.73 2.21 6.29
C PHE A 45 -16.27 2.45 6.73
N LEU A 46 -15.31 2.43 5.80
CA LEU A 46 -13.89 2.70 6.13
C LEU A 46 -13.71 4.13 6.64
N ILE A 47 -14.36 5.11 6.02
CA ILE A 47 -14.30 6.52 6.44
C ILE A 47 -14.85 6.68 7.86
N GLU A 48 -16.00 6.06 8.14
CA GLU A 48 -16.64 6.11 9.47
C GLU A 48 -15.78 5.44 10.54
N VAL A 49 -15.25 4.25 10.27
CA VAL A 49 -14.54 3.46 11.28
C VAL A 49 -13.13 3.98 11.53
N LEU A 50 -12.39 4.34 10.49
CA LEU A 50 -10.98 4.73 10.62
C LEU A 50 -10.80 6.23 10.91
N GLU A 51 -11.81 7.06 10.64
CA GLU A 51 -11.77 8.52 10.83
C GLU A 51 -10.51 9.17 10.22
N PRO A 52 -10.17 8.90 8.94
CA PRO A 52 -8.90 9.32 8.32
C PRO A 52 -8.65 10.83 8.38
N HIS A 53 -9.72 11.64 8.44
CA HIS A 53 -9.65 13.09 8.62
C HIS A 53 -8.90 13.52 9.88
N ARG A 54 -8.93 12.71 10.93
CA ARG A 54 -8.21 12.96 12.18
C ARG A 54 -6.72 12.63 12.06
N PHE A 55 -6.36 11.80 11.08
CA PHE A 55 -5.01 11.29 10.86
C PHE A 55 -4.63 11.35 9.36
N PRO A 56 -4.62 12.55 8.73
CA PRO A 56 -4.38 12.67 7.30
C PRO A 56 -3.04 12.05 6.89
N GLY A 57 -3.05 11.21 5.87
CA GLY A 57 -1.85 10.53 5.38
C GLY A 57 -1.39 9.33 6.22
N ARG A 58 -2.13 8.96 7.28
CA ARG A 58 -1.73 7.84 8.16
C ARG A 58 -2.42 6.52 7.86
N PHE A 59 -3.44 6.51 7.03
CA PHE A 59 -4.06 5.28 6.55
C PHE A 59 -3.83 5.15 5.05
N THR A 60 -3.15 4.09 4.63
CA THR A 60 -2.99 3.74 3.23
C THR A 60 -3.89 2.55 2.91
N ILE A 61 -4.73 2.68 1.90
CA ILE A 61 -5.52 1.56 1.40
C ILE A 61 -4.82 0.95 0.19
N GLU A 62 -4.52 -0.34 0.29
CA GLU A 62 -3.91 -1.08 -0.80
C GLU A 62 -5.01 -1.68 -1.68
N ILE A 63 -4.91 -1.42 -2.98
CA ILE A 63 -5.81 -1.95 -4.00
C ILE A 63 -5.00 -2.79 -4.98
N THR A 64 -5.57 -3.89 -5.49
CA THR A 64 -4.87 -4.72 -6.47
C THR A 64 -5.15 -4.25 -7.89
N GLU A 65 -4.25 -4.59 -8.81
CA GLU A 65 -4.39 -4.24 -10.23
C GLU A 65 -5.71 -4.75 -10.85
N HIS A 66 -6.19 -5.92 -10.44
CA HIS A 66 -7.45 -6.48 -10.94
C HIS A 66 -8.65 -5.58 -10.66
N MET A 67 -8.64 -4.85 -9.53
CA MET A 67 -9.69 -3.91 -9.17
C MET A 67 -9.79 -2.75 -10.15
N LEU A 68 -8.70 -2.43 -10.85
CA LEU A 68 -8.65 -1.35 -11.82
C LEU A 68 -9.30 -1.72 -13.16
N LEU A 69 -9.45 -3.01 -13.44
CA LEU A 69 -10.03 -3.51 -14.70
C LEU A 69 -11.56 -3.39 -14.73
N GLY A 70 -12.21 -3.35 -13.57
CA GLY A 70 -13.66 -3.21 -13.42
C GLY A 70 -14.08 -1.75 -13.24
N ASN A 71 -14.75 -1.18 -14.26
CA ASN A 71 -15.41 0.14 -14.20
C ASN A 71 -14.53 1.33 -13.76
N SER A 72 -13.46 1.60 -14.52
CA SER A 72 -12.45 2.61 -14.23
C SER A 72 -12.96 3.98 -13.76
N ALA A 73 -14.08 4.49 -14.29
CA ALA A 73 -14.58 5.81 -13.90
C ALA A 73 -15.18 5.84 -12.48
N GLU A 74 -15.83 4.76 -12.04
CA GLU A 74 -16.37 4.67 -10.68
C GLU A 74 -15.26 4.45 -9.66
N THR A 75 -14.32 3.55 -9.97
CA THR A 75 -13.14 3.31 -9.13
C THR A 75 -12.33 4.58 -8.92
N VAL A 76 -12.06 5.35 -9.99
CA VAL A 76 -11.37 6.66 -9.88
C VAL A 76 -12.11 7.58 -8.91
N ARG A 77 -13.44 7.74 -9.04
CA ARG A 77 -14.22 8.60 -8.13
C ARG A 77 -14.16 8.14 -6.68
N LEU A 78 -14.18 6.84 -6.42
CA LEU A 78 -14.09 6.29 -5.07
C LEU A 78 -12.70 6.55 -4.46
N VAL A 79 -11.64 6.34 -5.23
CA VAL A 79 -10.26 6.61 -4.82
C VAL A 79 -10.05 8.11 -4.53
N GLU A 80 -10.49 8.99 -5.43
CA GLU A 80 -10.44 10.45 -5.22
C GLU A 80 -11.18 10.86 -3.95
N ARG A 81 -12.35 10.26 -3.70
CA ARG A 81 -13.13 10.51 -2.49
C ARG A 81 -12.40 10.07 -1.22
N MET A 82 -11.70 8.94 -1.26
CA MET A 82 -10.89 8.46 -0.13
C MET A 82 -9.71 9.41 0.15
N GLN A 83 -9.03 9.87 -0.88
CA GLN A 83 -7.95 10.84 -0.71
C GLN A 83 -8.43 12.19 -0.20
N ALA A 84 -9.59 12.65 -0.67
CA ALA A 84 -10.21 13.89 -0.17
C ALA A 84 -10.49 13.87 1.33
N VAL A 85 -10.59 12.67 1.93
CA VAL A 85 -10.79 12.49 3.37
C VAL A 85 -9.53 12.11 4.14
N GLY A 86 -8.38 12.04 3.48
CA GLY A 86 -7.07 11.85 4.12
C GLY A 86 -6.49 10.44 4.04
N PHE A 87 -7.11 9.51 3.30
CA PHE A 87 -6.46 8.24 2.97
C PHE A 87 -5.35 8.46 1.92
N GLN A 88 -4.32 7.63 1.98
CA GLN A 88 -3.42 7.39 0.86
C GLN A 88 -3.80 6.10 0.15
N ILE A 89 -3.33 5.92 -1.08
CA ILE A 89 -3.68 4.77 -1.92
C ILE A 89 -2.41 4.12 -2.44
N ALA A 90 -2.29 2.82 -2.21
CA ALA A 90 -1.19 2.01 -2.74
C ALA A 90 -1.72 1.02 -3.79
N LEU A 91 -1.03 0.92 -4.92
CA LEU A 91 -1.27 -0.15 -5.89
C LEU A 91 -0.40 -1.35 -5.54
N ASP A 92 -1.05 -2.46 -5.21
CA ASP A 92 -0.45 -3.73 -4.87
C ASP A 92 -0.31 -4.66 -6.08
N ASP A 93 0.60 -5.65 -5.97
CA ASP A 93 0.86 -6.69 -6.96
C ASP A 93 1.22 -6.16 -8.38
N PHE A 94 1.82 -4.97 -8.47
CA PHE A 94 2.17 -4.38 -9.77
C PHE A 94 3.14 -5.26 -10.55
N GLY A 95 2.84 -5.51 -11.83
CA GLY A 95 3.69 -6.31 -12.72
C GLY A 95 3.42 -7.82 -12.68
N THR A 96 2.39 -8.27 -11.97
CA THR A 96 1.96 -9.68 -11.94
C THR A 96 0.80 -10.00 -12.91
N GLY A 97 0.23 -8.98 -13.57
CA GLY A 97 -1.02 -9.10 -14.35
C GLY A 97 -1.12 -8.23 -15.62
N TYR A 98 -2.35 -7.88 -15.99
CA TYR A 98 -2.71 -7.05 -17.16
C TYR A 98 -2.51 -5.55 -16.89
N SER A 99 -1.29 -5.15 -16.49
CA SER A 99 -1.04 -3.78 -16.04
C SER A 99 -1.27 -2.80 -17.19
N SER A 100 -2.43 -2.16 -17.24
CA SER A 100 -2.67 -1.08 -18.18
C SER A 100 -2.04 0.16 -17.59
N LEU A 101 -0.85 0.51 -18.07
CA LEU A 101 -0.19 1.79 -17.77
C LEU A 101 -1.14 2.98 -17.94
N ALA A 102 -2.13 2.87 -18.83
CA ALA A 102 -3.16 3.88 -19.03
C ALA A 102 -4.08 4.08 -17.81
N TYR A 103 -4.31 3.05 -16.98
CA TYR A 103 -5.04 3.21 -15.71
C TYR A 103 -4.17 3.80 -14.63
N LEU A 104 -2.90 3.38 -14.55
CA LEU A 104 -1.94 3.93 -13.59
C LEU A 104 -1.79 5.46 -13.77
N GLN A 105 -1.82 5.96 -15.01
CA GLN A 105 -1.78 7.39 -15.31
C GLN A 105 -3.02 8.19 -14.91
N ARG A 106 -4.18 7.53 -14.73
CA ARG A 106 -5.47 8.19 -14.46
C ARG A 106 -5.89 8.13 -13.00
N LEU A 107 -5.37 7.16 -12.27
CA LEU A 107 -5.70 6.97 -10.86
C LEU A 107 -4.74 7.80 -10.02
N PRO A 108 -5.25 8.54 -9.03
CA PRO A 108 -4.39 9.25 -8.10
C PRO A 108 -3.86 8.23 -7.08
N ILE A 109 -2.80 7.53 -7.45
CA ILE A 109 -2.10 6.57 -6.59
C ILE A 109 -0.94 7.29 -5.91
N ASP A 110 -0.78 7.08 -4.60
CA ASP A 110 0.32 7.64 -3.81
C ASP A 110 1.54 6.71 -3.84
N TYR A 111 1.31 5.39 -3.76
CA TYR A 111 2.38 4.38 -3.70
C TYR A 111 2.22 3.29 -4.75
N LEU A 112 3.35 2.90 -5.35
CA LEU A 112 3.48 1.70 -6.14
C LEU A 112 4.24 0.64 -5.35
N LYS A 113 3.58 -0.47 -5.02
CA LYS A 113 4.24 -1.58 -4.32
C LYS A 113 4.99 -2.46 -5.33
N ILE A 114 6.21 -2.81 -4.99
CA ILE A 114 7.10 -3.68 -5.76
C ILE A 114 7.09 -5.04 -5.07
N ASP A 115 6.44 -6.01 -5.70
CA ASP A 115 6.28 -7.35 -5.15
C ASP A 115 7.64 -8.01 -4.85
N ARG A 116 7.63 -8.86 -3.82
CA ARG A 116 8.80 -9.59 -3.33
C ARG A 116 9.53 -10.40 -4.40
N THR A 117 8.85 -10.83 -5.47
CA THR A 117 9.50 -11.58 -6.55
C THR A 117 10.48 -10.72 -7.34
N PHE A 118 10.22 -9.42 -7.50
CA PHE A 118 11.18 -8.50 -8.12
C PHE A 118 12.38 -8.25 -7.19
N VAL A 119 12.13 -8.07 -5.89
CA VAL A 119 13.19 -7.88 -4.88
C VAL A 119 14.06 -9.13 -4.75
N ALA A 120 13.47 -10.33 -4.78
CA ALA A 120 14.21 -11.59 -4.74
C ALA A 120 15.13 -11.78 -5.96
N ASN A 121 14.72 -11.28 -7.13
CA ASN A 121 15.47 -11.40 -8.38
C ASN A 121 16.34 -10.18 -8.70
N MET A 122 16.44 -9.18 -7.82
CA MET A 122 17.02 -7.87 -8.15
C MET A 122 18.51 -7.88 -8.53
N PHE A 123 19.23 -8.97 -8.24
CA PHE A 123 20.64 -9.14 -8.59
C PHE A 123 20.86 -9.90 -9.91
N THR A 124 19.79 -10.32 -10.59
CA THR A 124 19.87 -10.80 -11.97
C THR A 124 19.82 -9.62 -12.94
N ALA A 125 20.29 -9.79 -14.17
CA ALA A 125 20.27 -8.72 -15.16
C ALA A 125 18.82 -8.28 -15.49
N GLU A 126 17.92 -9.25 -15.64
CA GLU A 126 16.50 -9.01 -15.93
C GLU A 126 15.78 -8.39 -14.73
N GLY A 127 16.04 -8.88 -13.52
CA GLY A 127 15.41 -8.36 -12.30
C GLY A 127 15.86 -6.94 -11.99
N ALA A 128 17.16 -6.64 -12.14
CA ALA A 128 17.69 -5.29 -12.00
C ALA A 128 17.05 -4.33 -13.03
N ALA A 129 17.00 -4.71 -14.31
CA ALA A 129 16.38 -3.90 -15.35
C ALA A 129 14.90 -3.61 -15.09
N MET A 130 14.16 -4.62 -14.61
CA MET A 130 12.75 -4.47 -14.27
C MET A 130 12.55 -3.54 -13.07
N LEU A 131 13.33 -3.74 -12.00
CA LEU A 131 13.26 -2.90 -10.80
C LEU A 131 13.55 -1.43 -11.12
N HIS A 132 14.59 -1.17 -11.93
CA HIS A 132 14.88 0.17 -12.45
C HIS A 132 13.71 0.74 -13.25
N ALA A 133 13.07 -0.04 -14.11
CA ALA A 133 11.94 0.42 -14.90
C ALA A 133 10.73 0.80 -14.03
N ILE A 134 10.41 -0.04 -13.03
CA ILE A 134 9.29 0.19 -12.11
C ILE A 134 9.53 1.45 -11.27
N ILE A 135 10.72 1.61 -10.69
CA ILE A 135 11.03 2.78 -9.85
C ILE A 135 11.01 4.07 -10.68
N ASN A 136 11.58 4.05 -11.88
CA ASN A 136 11.54 5.21 -12.78
C ASN A 136 10.11 5.54 -13.24
N LEU A 137 9.28 4.53 -13.49
CA LEU A 137 7.86 4.75 -13.81
C LEU A 137 7.13 5.45 -12.66
N ALA A 138 7.28 4.95 -11.44
CA ALA A 138 6.69 5.56 -10.26
C ALA A 138 7.13 7.01 -10.09
N ALA A 139 8.45 7.28 -10.19
CA ALA A 139 9.00 8.62 -10.08
C ALA A 139 8.43 9.58 -11.15
N ASN A 140 8.33 9.13 -12.41
CA ASN A 140 7.78 9.91 -13.52
C ASN A 140 6.27 10.19 -13.37
N LEU A 141 5.56 9.37 -12.61
CA LEU A 141 4.15 9.55 -12.28
C LEU A 141 3.94 10.21 -10.91
N HIS A 142 5.02 10.72 -10.28
CA HIS A 142 5.00 11.33 -8.96
C HIS A 142 4.48 10.42 -7.85
N MET A 143 4.69 9.11 -8.00
CA MET A 143 4.34 8.09 -7.02
C MET A 143 5.58 7.73 -6.19
N GLN A 144 5.36 7.43 -4.92
CA GLN A 144 6.35 6.78 -4.07
C GLN A 144 6.35 5.26 -4.37
N THR A 145 7.42 4.58 -3.99
CA THR A 145 7.57 3.11 -4.11
C THR A 145 7.72 2.44 -2.75
N ILE A 146 7.16 1.24 -2.63
CA ILE A 146 7.32 0.38 -1.45
C ILE A 146 7.85 -0.97 -1.94
N ALA A 147 9.07 -1.32 -1.58
CA ALA A 147 9.64 -2.62 -1.91
C ALA A 147 9.32 -3.66 -0.83
N GLU A 148 8.68 -4.76 -1.24
CA GLU A 148 8.31 -5.84 -0.34
C GLU A 148 9.31 -6.99 -0.34
N GLY A 149 9.34 -7.75 0.76
CA GLY A 149 10.19 -8.94 0.86
C GLY A 149 11.69 -8.62 0.96
N VAL A 150 12.06 -7.48 1.56
CA VAL A 150 13.46 -7.19 1.89
C VAL A 150 13.92 -8.10 3.04
N GLU A 151 14.91 -8.94 2.77
CA GLU A 151 15.43 -9.96 3.70
C GLU A 151 16.91 -9.75 4.05
N THR A 152 17.67 -9.01 3.23
CA THR A 152 19.11 -8.77 3.45
C THR A 152 19.48 -7.29 3.45
N ASP A 153 20.59 -6.95 4.11
CA ASP A 153 21.14 -5.59 4.11
C ASP A 153 21.61 -5.17 2.71
N GLU A 154 22.03 -6.12 1.88
CA GLU A 154 22.41 -5.88 0.50
C GLU A 154 21.22 -5.45 -0.36
N GLN A 155 20.06 -6.11 -0.20
CA GLN A 155 18.81 -5.70 -0.85
C GLN A 155 18.40 -4.30 -0.38
N ARG A 156 18.45 -4.04 0.93
CA ARG A 156 18.14 -2.71 1.50
C ARG A 156 19.00 -1.60 0.91
N LYS A 157 20.33 -1.80 0.87
CA LYS A 157 21.28 -0.82 0.32
C LYS A 157 21.03 -0.57 -1.15
N THR A 158 20.87 -1.64 -1.93
CA THR A 158 20.64 -1.53 -3.37
C THR A 158 19.32 -0.81 -3.65
N LEU A 159 18.23 -1.15 -2.96
CA LEU A 159 16.95 -0.45 -3.11
C LEU A 159 17.04 1.04 -2.74
N ALA A 160 17.82 1.38 -1.71
CA ALA A 160 18.06 2.77 -1.34
C ALA A 160 18.87 3.53 -2.40
N GLU A 161 19.89 2.90 -3.00
CA GLU A 161 20.65 3.46 -4.13
C GLU A 161 19.79 3.69 -5.37
N LEU A 162 18.78 2.82 -5.57
CA LEU A 162 17.78 2.97 -6.61
C LEU A 162 16.70 4.02 -6.29
N LEU A 163 16.79 4.71 -5.15
CA LEU A 163 15.83 5.71 -4.68
C LEU A 163 14.42 5.13 -4.42
N CYS A 164 14.34 3.84 -4.05
CA CYS A 164 13.11 3.29 -3.52
C CYS A 164 12.77 3.99 -2.20
N THR A 165 11.54 4.47 -2.05
CA THR A 165 11.18 5.37 -0.93
C THR A 165 10.90 4.62 0.37
N GLU A 166 10.32 3.42 0.31
CA GLU A 166 9.96 2.64 1.49
C GLU A 166 10.30 1.17 1.30
N LEU A 167 10.66 0.50 2.39
CA LEU A 167 11.13 -0.88 2.39
C LEU A 167 10.35 -1.67 3.45
N GLN A 168 9.84 -2.82 3.06
CA GLN A 168 9.12 -3.76 3.92
C GLN A 168 9.72 -5.16 3.79
N GLY A 169 9.96 -5.82 4.92
CA GLY A 169 10.36 -7.21 4.91
C GLY A 169 10.97 -7.70 6.22
N TYR A 170 11.28 -8.99 6.25
CA TYR A 170 11.79 -9.67 7.45
C TYR A 170 13.19 -9.22 7.86
N PHE A 171 13.91 -8.48 7.02
CA PHE A 171 15.12 -7.78 7.42
C PHE A 171 14.86 -6.82 8.59
N PHE A 172 13.71 -6.14 8.61
CA PHE A 172 13.36 -5.17 9.65
C PHE A 172 12.64 -5.84 10.81
N GLN A 173 11.51 -6.48 10.52
CA GLN A 173 10.70 -7.16 11.54
C GLN A 173 9.78 -8.19 10.87
N ARG A 174 9.58 -9.33 11.54
CA ARG A 174 8.49 -10.25 11.19
C ARG A 174 7.16 -9.71 11.69
N PRO A 175 6.01 -10.11 11.11
CA PRO A 175 4.71 -9.79 11.66
C PRO A 175 4.64 -10.19 13.13
N VAL A 176 4.27 -9.23 13.98
CA VAL A 176 4.11 -9.42 15.42
C VAL A 176 2.74 -8.91 15.86
N PRO A 177 2.21 -9.45 16.98
CA PRO A 177 1.10 -8.83 17.69
C PRO A 177 1.36 -7.37 18.06
N ILE A 178 0.29 -6.57 18.17
CA ILE A 178 0.39 -5.12 18.38
C ILE A 178 1.09 -4.73 19.69
N ASP A 179 0.93 -5.55 20.73
CA ASP A 179 1.55 -5.38 22.05
C ASP A 179 3.06 -5.64 22.06
N GLN A 180 3.60 -6.17 20.95
CA GLN A 180 5.03 -6.39 20.73
C GLN A 180 5.64 -5.35 19.78
N LEU A 181 4.86 -4.39 19.29
CA LEU A 181 5.42 -3.32 18.47
C LEU A 181 6.26 -2.39 19.35
N PRO A 182 7.46 -1.99 18.89
CA PRO A 182 8.34 -1.11 19.67
C PRO A 182 7.68 0.27 19.85
N VAL A 183 7.78 0.85 21.04
CA VAL A 183 7.16 2.16 21.38
C VAL A 183 7.76 3.33 20.58
N SER A 184 8.94 3.12 19.96
CA SER A 184 9.56 4.04 19.02
C SER A 184 10.33 3.27 17.95
N LEU A 185 10.03 3.54 16.68
CA LEU A 185 10.90 3.19 15.55
C LEU A 185 11.78 4.42 15.32
N ASN A 186 13.03 4.39 15.81
CA ASN A 186 14.05 5.39 15.47
C ASN A 186 14.78 4.95 14.21
#